data_AF-A0A3D0RWI3-F1
#
_entry.id   AF-A0A3D0RWI3-F1
#
_cell.length_a   1.000
_cell.length_b   1.000
_cell.length_c   1.000
_cell.angle_alpha   90.00
_cell.angle_beta   90.00
_cell.angle_gamma   90.00
#
_symmetry.space_group_name_H-M   'P 1'
#
loop_
_entity.id
_entity.type
_entity.pdbx_description
1 polymer ?
#
loop_
_entity_poly.entity_id
_entity_poly.type
_entity_poly.pdbx_seq_one_letter_code
_entity_poly.pdbx_strand_id
1 'polypeptide(L)'
;MGDGFPDILAPVTLRLDLHDDATAQVSSVVFDFEDVDGTQGVVVGRPDLSGVPDAGTFPRRGEALTLMWSRPSGQMQLRVVATAGRRSYGAVWVLTPMGAAVREQRRQYFRIPVTLPAMLAPAVDAADEKNDAQNDEPDEGAAVRATVVEISEGGGMMCCAQ
;
A
#
# COMPACT_ATOMS: atom_id res chain seq x y z
N MET A 1 -17.73 -14.94 6.33
CA MET A 1 -17.08 -13.68 5.89
C MET A 1 -15.64 -14.04 5.56
N GLY A 2 -15.27 -13.98 4.29
CA GLY A 2 -14.23 -14.81 3.66
C GLY A 2 -14.91 -15.55 2.51
N ASP A 3 -14.58 -15.33 1.24
CA ASP A 3 -13.25 -15.12 0.67
C ASP A 3 -13.24 -14.02 -0.40
N GLY A 4 -12.22 -13.16 -0.37
CA GLY A 4 -11.84 -12.34 -1.54
C GLY A 4 -12.18 -10.84 -1.50
N PHE A 5 -12.75 -10.30 -0.42
CA PHE A 5 -13.01 -8.85 -0.26
C PHE A 5 -12.20 -8.23 0.89
N PRO A 6 -11.94 -6.91 0.87
CA PRO A 6 -11.38 -6.19 2.03
C PRO A 6 -12.38 -6.14 3.19
N ASP A 7 -11.92 -5.88 4.42
CA ASP A 7 -12.81 -5.70 5.58
C ASP A 7 -13.38 -4.26 5.65
N ILE A 8 -14.46 -4.06 6.41
CA ILE A 8 -14.98 -2.71 6.70
C ILE A 8 -13.92 -1.91 7.48
N LEU A 9 -13.77 -0.63 7.15
CA LEU A 9 -12.71 0.28 7.61
C LEU A 9 -11.28 -0.10 7.18
N ALA A 10 -11.10 -1.15 6.35
CA ALA A 10 -9.79 -1.46 5.82
C ALA A 10 -9.32 -0.36 4.85
N PRO A 11 -8.04 0.05 4.93
CA PRO A 11 -7.45 0.91 3.93
C PRO A 11 -7.32 0.16 2.61
N VAL A 12 -7.65 0.84 1.52
CA VAL A 12 -7.57 0.28 0.17
C VAL A 12 -6.91 1.28 -0.78
N THR A 13 -6.34 0.77 -1.86
CA THR A 13 -5.79 1.57 -2.94
C THR A 13 -6.56 1.28 -4.22
N LEU A 14 -6.95 2.32 -4.93
CA LEU A 14 -7.51 2.23 -6.27
C LEU A 14 -6.42 2.60 -7.27
N ARG A 15 -6.13 1.69 -8.20
CA ARG A 15 -5.31 2.00 -9.38
C ARG A 15 -6.26 2.43 -10.50
N LEU A 16 -6.11 3.69 -10.90
CA LEU A 16 -6.83 4.33 -11.99
C LEU A 16 -5.98 4.22 -13.25
N ASP A 17 -6.60 3.80 -14.35
CA ASP A 17 -5.97 3.82 -15.66
C ASP A 17 -6.18 5.23 -16.26
N LEU A 18 -5.09 5.91 -16.63
CA LEU A 18 -5.09 7.26 -17.20
C LEU A 18 -5.02 7.18 -18.73
N HIS A 19 -4.91 8.33 -19.41
CA HIS A 19 -4.62 8.35 -20.85
C HIS A 19 -3.17 7.89 -21.11
N ASP A 20 -2.90 7.41 -22.32
CA ASP A 20 -1.58 6.99 -22.79
C ASP A 20 -0.90 5.91 -21.92
N ASP A 21 -1.67 4.92 -21.46
CA ASP A 21 -1.21 3.79 -20.63
C ASP A 21 -0.59 4.19 -19.27
N ALA A 22 -0.72 5.46 -18.86
CA ALA A 22 -0.31 5.89 -17.53
C ALA A 22 -1.28 5.38 -16.45
N THR A 23 -0.81 5.29 -15.19
CA THR A 23 -1.67 4.90 -14.06
C THR A 23 -1.49 5.85 -12.89
N ALA A 24 -2.56 6.07 -12.13
CA ALA A 24 -2.52 6.75 -10.83
C ALA A 24 -2.95 5.80 -9.72
N GLN A 25 -2.40 5.97 -8.52
CA GLN A 25 -2.83 5.24 -7.33
C GLN A 25 -3.39 6.23 -6.31
N VAL A 26 -4.62 5.98 -5.87
CA VAL A 26 -5.31 6.81 -4.88
C VAL A 26 -5.77 5.96 -3.71
N SER A 27 -5.70 6.50 -2.50
CA SER A 27 -6.08 5.78 -1.29
C SER A 27 -7.53 6.07 -0.90
N SER A 28 -8.19 5.07 -0.31
CA SER A 28 -9.52 5.21 0.27
C SER A 28 -9.70 4.21 1.42
N VAL A 29 -10.90 4.19 2.00
CA VAL A 29 -11.31 3.31 3.09
C VAL A 29 -12.66 2.68 2.74
N VAL A 30 -12.81 1.40 3.06
CA VAL A 30 -14.08 0.67 2.91
C VAL A 30 -15.06 1.14 4.00
N PHE A 31 -16.25 1.57 3.60
CA PHE A 31 -17.29 1.97 4.52
C PHE A 31 -18.38 0.92 4.69
N ASP A 32 -18.72 0.20 3.62
CA ASP A 32 -19.83 -0.76 3.65
C ASP A 32 -19.77 -1.74 2.46
N PHE A 33 -20.70 -2.70 2.46
CA PHE A 33 -21.02 -3.53 1.31
C PHE A 33 -22.50 -3.38 0.96
N GLU A 34 -22.82 -3.34 -0.33
CA GLU A 34 -24.20 -3.27 -0.81
C GLU A 34 -24.41 -4.25 -1.97
N ASP A 35 -25.65 -4.68 -2.17
CA ASP A 35 -26.02 -5.48 -3.35
C ASP A 35 -26.19 -4.55 -4.56
N VAL A 36 -25.47 -4.86 -5.64
CA VAL A 36 -25.54 -4.17 -6.92
C VAL A 36 -25.87 -5.20 -7.99
N ASP A 37 -27.14 -5.24 -8.39
CA ASP A 37 -27.66 -6.17 -9.40
C ASP A 37 -27.35 -7.65 -9.07
N GLY A 38 -27.49 -8.04 -7.79
CA GLY A 38 -27.20 -9.40 -7.33
C GLY A 38 -25.71 -9.72 -7.12
N THR A 39 -24.84 -8.71 -7.24
CA THR A 39 -23.40 -8.83 -6.96
C THR A 39 -23.04 -7.98 -5.74
N GLN A 40 -22.23 -8.52 -4.83
CA GLN A 40 -21.73 -7.76 -3.68
C GLN A 40 -20.77 -6.65 -4.13
N GLY A 41 -21.20 -5.39 -4.02
CA GLY A 41 -20.39 -4.20 -4.24
C GLY A 41 -19.66 -3.75 -2.98
N VAL A 42 -18.50 -3.13 -3.15
CA VAL A 42 -17.71 -2.52 -2.07
C VAL A 42 -17.93 -1.02 -2.08
N VAL A 43 -18.42 -0.44 -0.99
CA VAL A 43 -18.58 1.00 -0.85
C VAL A 43 -17.34 1.58 -0.22
N VAL A 44 -16.67 2.49 -0.93
CA VAL A 44 -15.49 3.20 -0.42
C VAL A 44 -15.76 4.69 -0.35
N GLY A 45 -15.06 5.39 0.55
CA GLY A 45 -15.05 6.85 0.51
C GLY A 45 -14.58 7.37 -0.86
N ARG A 46 -15.10 8.52 -1.29
CA ARG A 46 -14.55 9.17 -2.48
C ARG A 46 -13.05 9.42 -2.23
N PRO A 47 -12.14 8.81 -3.03
CA PRO A 47 -10.71 9.01 -2.85
C PRO A 47 -10.34 10.48 -3.07
N ASP A 48 -9.29 10.92 -2.41
CA ASP A 48 -8.66 12.18 -2.78
C ASP A 48 -8.00 12.00 -4.16
N LEU A 49 -8.40 12.85 -5.11
CA LEU A 49 -7.90 12.87 -6.47
C LEU A 49 -6.99 14.08 -6.71
N SER A 50 -6.54 14.75 -5.65
CA SER A 50 -5.56 15.82 -5.75
C SER A 50 -4.30 15.30 -6.45
N GLY A 51 -3.86 16.02 -7.49
CA GLY A 51 -2.72 15.61 -8.33
C GLY A 51 -3.01 14.54 -9.39
N VAL A 52 -4.25 14.03 -9.51
CA VAL A 52 -4.63 13.13 -10.61
C VAL A 52 -5.05 13.96 -11.84
N PRO A 53 -4.43 13.74 -13.02
CA PRO A 53 -4.89 14.38 -14.27
C PRO A 53 -6.36 14.07 -14.55
N ASP A 54 -7.11 15.06 -14.99
CA ASP A 54 -8.54 14.94 -15.31
C ASP A 54 -9.41 14.36 -14.18
N ALA A 55 -9.03 14.63 -12.92
CA ALA A 55 -9.72 14.14 -11.72
C ALA A 55 -11.24 14.33 -11.72
N GLY A 56 -11.75 15.39 -12.36
CA GLY A 56 -13.18 15.68 -12.50
C GLY A 56 -13.96 14.66 -13.35
N THR A 57 -13.27 13.81 -14.11
CA THR A 57 -13.87 12.78 -14.97
C THR A 57 -14.03 11.43 -14.26
N PHE A 58 -13.44 11.25 -13.08
CA PHE A 58 -13.48 10.00 -12.34
C PHE A 58 -14.63 9.95 -11.33
N PRO A 59 -15.25 8.76 -11.13
CA PRO A 59 -15.01 7.52 -11.86
C PRO A 59 -15.66 7.57 -13.26
N ARG A 60 -14.95 7.05 -14.26
CA ARG A 60 -15.44 7.02 -15.64
C ARG A 60 -16.43 5.88 -15.82
N ARG A 61 -17.56 6.17 -16.45
CA ARG A 61 -18.68 5.22 -16.57
C ARG A 61 -18.27 3.98 -17.37
N GLY A 62 -18.39 2.81 -16.76
CA GLY A 62 -18.09 1.52 -17.39
C GLY A 62 -16.60 1.21 -17.52
N GLU A 63 -15.72 2.13 -17.12
CA GLU A 63 -14.29 1.89 -17.12
C GLU A 63 -13.89 1.08 -15.89
N ALA A 64 -13.08 0.06 -16.14
CA ALA A 64 -12.61 -0.83 -15.11
C ALA A 64 -11.36 -0.25 -14.45
N LEU A 65 -11.33 -0.29 -13.12
CA LEU A 65 -10.17 0.07 -12.30
C LEU A 65 -9.77 -1.11 -11.42
N THR A 66 -8.63 -1.02 -10.74
CA THR A 66 -8.16 -2.09 -9.86
C THR A 66 -8.25 -1.65 -8.40
N LEU A 67 -9.07 -2.35 -7.62
CA LEU A 67 -9.08 -2.27 -6.16
C LEU A 67 -7.95 -3.16 -5.61
N MET A 68 -7.14 -2.60 -4.71
CA MET A 68 -6.03 -3.31 -4.06
C MET A 68 -6.12 -3.15 -2.54
N TRP A 69 -5.82 -4.23 -1.81
CA TRP A 69 -5.74 -4.21 -0.35
C TRP A 69 -4.75 -5.26 0.13
N SER A 70 -4.27 -5.09 1.35
CA SER A 70 -3.32 -6.02 1.96
C SER A 70 -4.02 -7.04 2.84
N ARG A 71 -3.56 -8.27 2.79
CA ARG A 71 -3.83 -9.33 3.77
C ARG A 71 -2.50 -9.85 4.31
N PRO A 72 -2.46 -10.54 5.47
CA PRO A 72 -1.25 -11.19 5.95
C PRO A 72 -0.62 -12.15 4.93
N SER A 73 -1.45 -12.74 4.07
CA SER A 73 -0.99 -13.61 2.98
C SER A 73 -0.39 -12.84 1.80
N GLY A 74 -0.70 -11.56 1.58
CA GLY A 74 -0.13 -10.79 0.47
C GLY A 74 -1.05 -9.68 0.00
N GLN A 75 -0.69 -9.08 -1.13
CA GLN A 75 -1.51 -8.07 -1.76
C GLN A 75 -2.62 -8.74 -2.56
N MET A 76 -3.85 -8.30 -2.34
CA MET A 76 -5.01 -8.70 -3.11
C MET A 76 -5.30 -7.64 -4.16
N GLN A 77 -5.78 -8.07 -5.32
CA GLN A 77 -6.24 -7.21 -6.40
C GLN A 77 -7.61 -7.69 -6.91
N LEU A 78 -8.48 -6.75 -7.26
CA LEU A 78 -9.78 -7.03 -7.85
C LEU A 78 -10.08 -5.98 -8.93
N ARG A 79 -10.45 -6.42 -10.14
CA ARG A 79 -10.98 -5.52 -11.16
C ARG A 79 -12.42 -5.16 -10.82
N VAL A 80 -12.72 -3.88 -10.85
CA VAL A 80 -14.03 -3.32 -10.48
C VAL A 80 -14.43 -2.21 -11.45
N VAL A 81 -15.73 -1.97 -11.60
CA VAL A 81 -16.24 -0.71 -12.17
C VAL A 81 -16.68 0.17 -11.00
N ALA A 82 -16.34 1.46 -11.06
CA ALA A 82 -16.76 2.41 -10.02
C ALA A 82 -17.92 3.29 -10.50
N THR A 83 -18.89 3.47 -9.61
CA THR A 83 -19.97 4.44 -9.78
C THR A 83 -19.93 5.46 -8.65
N ALA A 84 -19.93 6.75 -8.97
CA ALA A 84 -20.01 7.80 -7.97
C ALA A 84 -21.41 7.82 -7.32
N GLY A 85 -21.44 7.96 -6.01
CA GLY A 85 -22.68 8.03 -5.24
C GLY A 85 -22.55 8.93 -4.02
N ARG A 86 -23.66 9.04 -3.28
CA ARG A 86 -23.72 9.72 -1.98
C ARG A 86 -24.49 8.84 -1.00
N ARG A 87 -24.01 8.78 0.24
CA ARG A 87 -24.63 8.09 1.37
C ARG A 87 -24.74 9.07 2.54
N SER A 88 -25.34 8.66 3.65
CA SER A 88 -25.49 9.49 4.86
C SER A 88 -24.14 10.00 5.42
N TYR A 89 -23.07 9.22 5.24
CA TYR A 89 -21.72 9.52 5.67
C TYR A 89 -20.85 10.25 4.62
N GLY A 90 -21.41 10.61 3.45
CA GLY A 90 -20.72 11.49 2.49
C GLY A 90 -20.68 10.96 1.05
N ALA A 91 -19.77 11.53 0.26
CA ALA A 91 -19.52 11.13 -1.13
C ALA A 91 -18.73 9.83 -1.16
N VAL A 92 -19.19 8.87 -1.95
CA VAL A 92 -18.65 7.51 -2.02
C VAL A 92 -18.49 7.05 -3.45
N TRP A 93 -17.65 6.05 -3.66
CA TRP A 93 -17.67 5.24 -4.87
C TRP A 93 -18.18 3.84 -4.52
N VAL A 94 -19.12 3.35 -5.31
CA VAL A 94 -19.59 1.97 -5.26
C VAL A 94 -18.79 1.18 -6.28
N LEU A 95 -18.06 0.17 -5.82
CA LEU A 95 -17.17 -0.65 -6.62
C LEU A 95 -17.84 -1.99 -6.91
N THR A 96 -18.25 -2.21 -8.15
CA THR A 96 -18.87 -3.46 -8.60
C THR A 96 -17.78 -4.40 -9.13
N PRO A 97 -17.60 -5.60 -8.54
CA PRO A 97 -16.63 -6.59 -8.99
C PRO A 97 -16.86 -7.04 -10.43
N MET A 98 -15.77 -7.25 -11.16
CA MET A 98 -15.80 -7.82 -12.52
C MET A 98 -15.32 -9.27 -12.58
N GLY A 99 -15.05 -9.88 -11.43
CA GLY A 99 -14.52 -11.24 -11.32
C GLY A 99 -14.09 -11.57 -9.89
N ALA A 100 -13.26 -12.60 -9.76
CA ALA A 100 -12.69 -12.98 -8.48
C ALA A 100 -11.44 -12.15 -8.15
N ALA A 101 -11.21 -11.93 -6.86
CA ALA A 101 -9.97 -11.31 -6.40
C ALA A 101 -8.78 -12.24 -6.62
N VAL A 102 -7.67 -11.68 -7.07
CA VAL A 102 -6.41 -12.37 -7.31
C VAL A 102 -5.40 -11.94 -6.26
N ARG A 103 -4.60 -12.89 -5.77
CA ARG A 103 -3.48 -12.60 -4.87
C ARG A 103 -2.22 -12.38 -5.71
N GLU A 104 -1.59 -11.22 -5.54
CA GLU A 104 -0.28 -10.92 -6.12
C GLU A 104 0.81 -11.19 -5.07
N GLN A 105 1.66 -12.17 -5.36
CA GLN A 105 2.84 -12.44 -4.52
C GLN A 105 4.03 -11.66 -5.07
N ARG A 106 4.26 -10.46 -4.53
CA ARG A 106 5.41 -9.61 -4.91
C ARG A 106 6.71 -9.98 -4.19
N ARG A 107 6.64 -10.74 -3.10
CA ARG A 107 7.81 -11.04 -2.27
C ARG A 107 8.52 -12.29 -2.79
N GLN A 108 9.79 -12.14 -3.16
CA GLN A 108 10.67 -13.24 -3.53
C GLN A 108 11.07 -14.10 -2.31
N TYR A 109 11.18 -13.47 -1.12
CA TYR A 109 11.65 -14.12 0.10
C TYR A 109 10.58 -14.15 1.18
N PHE A 110 10.57 -15.21 1.98
CA PHE A 110 9.78 -15.31 3.20
C PHE A 110 10.32 -14.34 4.25
N ARG A 111 9.41 -13.78 5.06
CA ARG A 111 9.72 -12.82 6.12
C ARG A 111 9.32 -13.41 7.46
N ILE A 112 10.26 -13.40 8.39
CA ILE A 112 10.07 -13.92 9.74
C ILE A 112 9.81 -12.72 10.65
N PRO A 113 8.64 -12.64 11.31
CA PRO A 113 8.40 -11.63 12.33
C PRO A 113 9.30 -11.94 13.53
N VAL A 114 10.07 -10.96 13.96
CA VAL A 114 10.97 -11.06 15.12
C VAL A 114 10.84 -9.78 15.96
N THR A 115 11.37 -9.79 17.18
CA THR A 115 11.51 -8.56 17.96
C THR A 115 12.87 -8.62 18.62
N LEU A 116 13.84 -7.98 17.98
CA LEU A 116 15.23 -8.01 18.40
C LEU A 116 15.76 -6.57 18.51
N PRO A 117 16.45 -6.21 19.61
CA PRO A 117 17.13 -4.93 19.69
C PRO A 117 18.25 -4.86 18.65
N ALA A 118 18.44 -3.70 18.03
CA ALA A 118 19.50 -3.44 17.06
C ALA A 118 20.08 -2.04 17.22
N MET A 119 21.27 -1.85 16.64
CA MET A 119 21.92 -0.56 16.47
C MET A 119 22.11 -0.33 14.97
N LEU A 120 21.65 0.81 14.47
CA LEU A 120 21.92 1.28 13.13
C LEU A 120 23.11 2.23 13.18
N ALA A 121 24.20 1.88 12.51
CA ALA A 121 25.34 2.76 12.32
C ALA A 121 25.54 3.00 10.82
N PRO A 122 26.03 4.19 10.39
CA PRO A 122 26.42 4.42 9.02
C PRO A 122 27.40 3.35 8.54
N ALA A 123 27.20 2.83 7.33
CA ALA A 123 28.19 1.98 6.71
C ALA A 123 29.42 2.83 6.37
N VAL A 124 30.59 2.44 6.89
CA VAL A 124 31.86 3.00 6.47
C VAL A 124 32.27 2.24 5.21
N ASP A 125 32.27 2.90 4.06
CA ASP A 125 32.72 2.27 2.82
C ASP A 125 34.23 1.97 2.95
N ALA A 126 34.62 0.69 2.84
CA ALA A 126 36.02 0.25 2.87
C ALA A 126 36.86 0.76 1.68
N ALA A 127 36.32 1.64 0.83
CA ALA A 127 37.01 2.24 -0.31
C ALA A 127 37.85 3.49 0.06
N ASP A 128 37.63 4.08 1.24
CA ASP A 128 38.35 5.28 1.69
C ASP A 128 39.55 4.99 2.62
N GLU A 129 39.98 3.74 2.78
CA GLU A 129 41.15 3.38 3.61
C GLU A 129 42.52 3.83 3.03
N LYS A 130 42.57 4.67 2.00
CA LYS A 130 43.84 5.08 1.37
C LYS A 130 44.10 6.57 1.26
N ASN A 131 43.30 7.46 1.84
CA ASN A 131 43.75 8.84 2.00
C ASN A 131 43.41 9.39 3.38
N ASP A 132 44.47 9.95 3.97
CA ASP A 132 44.49 10.84 5.12
C ASP A 132 44.32 10.19 6.50
N ALA A 133 45.49 9.89 7.06
CA ALA A 133 45.73 9.95 8.49
C ALA A 133 45.37 11.36 9.01
N GLN A 134 44.11 11.55 9.38
CA GLN A 134 43.71 12.65 10.25
C GLN A 134 42.60 12.15 11.17
N ASN A 135 42.83 12.29 12.47
CA ASN A 135 41.97 11.84 13.57
C ASN A 135 40.50 12.19 13.36
N ASP A 136 39.69 11.22 12.96
CA ASP A 136 38.26 11.19 13.25
C ASP A 136 38.02 10.06 14.25
N GLU A 137 37.82 10.42 15.53
CA GLU A 137 37.19 9.50 16.47
C GLU A 137 35.84 9.09 15.87
N PRO A 138 35.46 7.79 15.91
CA PRO A 138 34.16 7.39 15.42
C PRO A 138 33.10 8.19 16.17
N ASP A 139 32.30 8.98 15.44
CA ASP A 139 31.20 9.74 16.03
C ASP A 139 30.18 8.77 16.63
N GLU A 140 30.34 8.48 17.92
CA GLU A 140 29.43 7.64 18.71
C GLU A 140 27.99 8.21 18.70
N GLY A 141 27.81 9.48 18.27
CA GLY A 141 26.52 10.13 18.08
C GLY A 141 25.73 9.68 16.86
N ALA A 142 26.34 8.97 15.90
CA ALA A 142 25.66 8.55 14.66
C ALA A 142 24.89 7.21 14.79
N ALA A 143 25.08 6.47 15.88
CA ALA A 143 24.46 5.16 16.06
C ALA A 143 23.06 5.26 16.69
N VAL A 144 22.04 4.81 15.97
CA VAL A 144 20.63 4.90 16.39
C VAL A 144 20.14 3.55 16.91
N ARG A 145 19.54 3.55 18.12
CA ARG A 145 18.84 2.39 18.66
C ARG A 145 17.60 2.10 17.82
N ALA A 146 17.45 0.84 17.42
CA ALA A 146 16.30 0.37 16.67
C ALA A 146 15.81 -0.97 17.22
N THR A 147 14.60 -1.33 16.83
CA THR A 147 14.05 -2.68 17.02
C THR A 147 13.83 -3.30 15.65
N VAL A 148 14.43 -4.45 15.39
CA VAL A 148 14.13 -5.26 14.21
C VAL A 148 12.79 -5.94 14.44
N VAL A 149 11.84 -5.69 13.54
CA VAL A 149 10.48 -6.23 13.61
C VAL A 149 10.23 -7.36 12.60
N GLU A 150 11.07 -7.45 11.56
CA GLU A 150 10.94 -8.45 10.51
C GLU A 150 12.30 -8.69 9.85
N ILE A 151 12.64 -9.95 9.54
CA ILE A 151 13.86 -10.32 8.79
C ILE A 151 13.51 -11.24 7.62
N SER A 152 14.20 -11.06 6.50
CA SER A 152 14.20 -11.95 5.34
C SER A 152 15.59 -12.05 4.74
N GLU A 153 15.80 -13.03 3.86
CA GLU A 153 17.04 -13.15 3.07
C GLU A 153 17.36 -11.87 2.27
N GLY A 154 16.34 -11.15 1.81
CA GLY A 154 16.50 -9.89 1.09
C GLY A 154 16.64 -8.64 1.95
N GLY A 155 16.63 -8.74 3.29
CA GLY A 155 16.76 -7.60 4.21
C GLY A 155 15.78 -7.63 5.39
N GLY A 156 15.84 -6.60 6.24
CA GLY A 156 15.01 -6.49 7.45
C GLY A 156 14.26 -5.17 7.56
N MET A 157 13.17 -5.18 8.33
CA MET A 157 12.42 -3.99 8.72
C MET A 157 12.80 -3.62 10.15
N MET A 158 13.09 -2.34 10.37
CA MET A 158 13.46 -1.81 11.68
C MET A 158 12.61 -0.59 12.01
N CYS A 159 12.28 -0.45 13.29
CA CYS A 159 11.64 0.74 13.85
C CYS A 159 12.64 1.43 14.78
N CYS A 160 12.99 2.67 14.47
CA CYS A 160 13.80 3.50 15.37
C CYS A 160 12.92 4.01 16.51
N ALA A 161 13.43 3.98 17.74
CA ALA A 161 12.79 4.71 18.83
C ALA A 161 12.97 6.21 18.57
N GLN A 162 11.88 6.97 18.61
CA GLN A 162 11.92 8.45 18.61
C GLN A 162 12.52 8.97 19.91
#